data_AF-A0A328ZIL8-F1
#
_entry.id   AF-A0A328ZIL8-F1
#
_cell.length_a   1.000
_cell.length_b   1.000
_cell.length_c   1.000
_cell.angle_alpha   90.00
_cell.angle_beta   90.00
_cell.angle_gamma   90.00
#
_symmetry.space_group_name_H-M   'P 1'
#
loop_
_entity.id
_entity.type
_entity.pdbx_description
1 polymer ?
#
loop_
_entity_poly.entity_id
_entity_poly.type
_entity_poly.pdbx_seq_one_letter_code
_entity_poly.pdbx_strand_id
1 'polypeptide(L)'
;MTAYAAGYKLERGTGAWEWLGNTTATPRAENGLYGPKSPPADLLGFVRDWSVSEASLMLGLGRGTVARLRHGYWPTDPRKIERAWSRYKAQRGVMASWFLRRVYPGGIVRHAGRAWGGMPLAGRTGQLLAVAREAGGGLVAQTLELPAERLPLLLVQSGGAA
;
A
#
# COMPACT_ATOMS: atom_id res chain seq x y z
N MET A 1 26.23 -7.09 -24.81
CA MET A 1 25.21 -8.09 -25.19
C MET A 1 25.85 -9.45 -24.93
N THR A 2 25.38 -10.29 -24.02
CA THR A 2 24.06 -10.98 -24.02
C THR A 2 23.69 -11.42 -22.60
N ALA A 3 22.39 -11.55 -22.36
CA ALA A 3 21.70 -11.57 -21.08
C ALA A 3 21.90 -12.84 -20.21
N TYR A 4 21.97 -12.65 -18.89
CA TYR A 4 21.76 -13.70 -17.89
C TYR A 4 20.25 -13.93 -17.69
N ALA A 5 19.74 -15.05 -18.18
CA ALA A 5 18.42 -15.55 -17.85
C ALA A 5 18.47 -16.34 -16.52
N ALA A 6 18.17 -15.66 -15.41
CA ALA A 6 17.91 -16.36 -14.15
C ALA A 6 16.43 -16.78 -14.10
N GLY A 7 16.17 -18.03 -14.50
CA GLY A 7 14.86 -18.66 -14.37
C GLY A 7 14.52 -18.91 -12.90
N TYR A 8 13.58 -18.16 -12.35
CA TYR A 8 12.98 -18.47 -11.05
C TYR A 8 11.92 -19.56 -11.24
N LYS A 9 12.30 -20.77 -10.83
CA LYS A 9 11.44 -21.95 -10.70
C LYS A 9 10.40 -21.65 -9.61
N LEU A 10 9.19 -21.29 -10.03
CA LEU A 10 8.07 -21.13 -9.11
C LEU A 10 7.62 -22.53 -8.66
N GLU A 11 7.77 -22.79 -7.37
CA GLU A 11 7.23 -24.00 -6.77
C GLU A 11 5.71 -24.05 -6.90
N ARG A 12 5.24 -25.28 -7.08
CA ARG A 12 3.88 -25.67 -7.42
C ARG A 12 2.94 -25.30 -6.26
N GLY A 13 1.97 -24.42 -6.51
CA GLY A 13 0.92 -24.11 -5.55
C GLY A 13 0.00 -25.31 -5.33
N THR A 14 -0.42 -25.51 -4.08
CA THR A 14 -1.32 -26.59 -3.65
C THR A 14 -2.70 -26.38 -4.26
N GLY A 15 -3.13 -27.31 -5.14
CA GLY A 15 -4.48 -27.37 -5.68
C GLY A 15 -5.46 -27.99 -4.68
N ALA A 16 -6.74 -27.69 -4.85
CA ALA A 16 -7.83 -28.22 -4.03
C ALA A 16 -8.20 -29.64 -4.46
N TRP A 17 -7.44 -30.65 -4.01
CA TRP A 17 -7.87 -32.06 -3.91
C TRP A 17 -6.82 -32.83 -3.08
N GLU A 18 -7.28 -33.40 -1.96
CA GLU A 18 -6.76 -34.56 -1.19
C GLU A 18 -7.05 -34.38 0.30
N TRP A 19 -8.24 -34.84 0.71
CA TRP A 19 -8.49 -35.31 2.06
C TRP A 19 -8.14 -36.79 2.09
N LEU A 20 -6.98 -37.16 2.63
CA LEU A 20 -6.71 -38.46 3.26
C LEU A 20 -5.33 -38.40 3.96
N GLY A 21 -5.29 -38.91 5.18
CA GLY A 21 -4.28 -38.57 6.18
C GLY A 21 -2.86 -39.03 5.89
N ASN A 22 -1.90 -38.22 6.34
CA ASN A 22 -0.61 -38.70 6.80
C ASN A 22 -0.09 -37.74 7.88
N THR A 23 -0.02 -38.25 9.10
CA THR A 23 0.49 -37.57 10.28
C THR A 23 2.01 -37.58 10.23
N THR A 24 2.62 -36.49 9.76
CA THR A 24 4.04 -36.20 10.02
C THR A 24 4.13 -34.84 10.69
N ALA A 25 4.12 -34.87 12.01
CA ALA A 25 4.38 -33.72 12.87
C ALA A 25 5.86 -33.33 12.72
N THR A 26 6.13 -32.44 11.78
CA THR A 26 7.28 -31.54 11.88
C THR A 26 6.72 -30.16 12.25
N PRO A 27 7.13 -29.55 13.37
CA PRO A 27 6.76 -28.17 13.64
C PRO A 27 7.48 -27.30 12.60
N ARG A 28 6.77 -26.95 11.53
CA ARG A 28 7.24 -25.97 10.57
C ARG A 28 7.30 -24.66 11.32
N ALA A 29 8.51 -24.16 11.57
CA ALA A 29 8.73 -22.87 12.21
C ALA A 29 7.84 -21.81 11.56
N GLU A 30 6.86 -21.30 12.30
CA GLU A 30 5.90 -20.27 11.88
C GLU A 30 6.56 -18.89 11.87
N ASN A 31 7.68 -18.75 11.17
CA ASN A 31 8.32 -17.46 10.99
C ASN A 31 7.70 -16.77 9.77
N GLY A 32 6.60 -16.04 9.99
CA GLY A 32 6.11 -15.12 8.98
C GLY A 32 4.80 -14.44 9.31
N LEU A 33 4.86 -13.20 9.81
CA LEU A 33 3.75 -12.24 9.86
C LEU A 33 3.23 -11.93 8.44
N TYR A 34 2.55 -12.86 7.76
CA TYR A 34 2.10 -12.64 6.38
C TYR A 34 0.60 -12.44 6.28
N GLY A 35 0.20 -11.17 6.44
CA GLY A 35 -1.06 -10.59 5.97
C GLY A 35 -2.36 -11.30 6.37
N PRO A 36 -3.51 -10.78 5.92
CA PRO A 36 -4.78 -11.45 6.09
C PRO A 36 -4.80 -12.74 5.25
N LYS A 37 -5.45 -13.77 5.77
CA LYS A 37 -5.60 -15.08 5.12
C LYS A 37 -6.47 -15.02 3.85
N SER A 38 -7.15 -13.90 3.60
CA SER A 38 -8.06 -13.68 2.49
C SER A 38 -7.98 -12.23 1.97
N PRO A 39 -8.36 -11.98 0.70
CA PRO A 39 -8.41 -10.64 0.16
C PRO A 39 -9.49 -9.80 0.85
N PRO A 40 -9.24 -8.50 1.07
CA PRO A 40 -10.28 -7.56 1.48
C PRO A 40 -11.45 -7.54 0.49
N ALA A 41 -12.70 -7.57 0.99
CA ALA A 41 -13.89 -7.61 0.14
C ALA A 41 -14.02 -6.37 -0.76
N ASP A 42 -13.62 -5.20 -0.25
CA ASP A 42 -13.57 -3.93 -1.01
C ASP A 42 -12.59 -4.00 -2.19
N LEU A 43 -11.43 -4.63 -2.01
CA LEU A 43 -10.46 -4.87 -3.07
C LEU A 43 -11.03 -5.80 -4.15
N LEU A 44 -11.73 -6.87 -3.76
CA LEU A 44 -12.33 -7.79 -4.73
C LEU A 44 -13.45 -7.13 -5.53
N GLY A 45 -14.33 -6.35 -4.88
CA GLY A 45 -15.33 -5.54 -5.58
C GLY A 45 -14.67 -4.62 -6.60
N PHE A 46 -13.67 -3.86 -6.16
CA PHE A 46 -12.90 -2.97 -7.02
C PHE A 46 -12.29 -3.69 -8.24
N VAL A 47 -11.61 -4.82 -8.07
CA VAL A 47 -10.98 -5.54 -9.21
C VAL A 47 -12.02 -6.15 -10.16
N ARG A 48 -13.26 -6.37 -9.71
CA ARG A 48 -14.36 -6.90 -10.55
C ARG A 48 -15.08 -5.81 -11.34
N ASP A 49 -15.17 -4.60 -10.78
CA ASP A 49 -15.88 -3.47 -11.36
C ASP A 49 -15.11 -2.80 -12.52
N TRP A 50 -13.78 -2.96 -12.57
CA TRP A 50 -12.91 -2.34 -13.57
C TRP A 50 -12.30 -3.35 -14.54
N SER A 51 -11.88 -2.89 -15.72
CA SER A 51 -11.09 -3.75 -16.61
C SER A 51 -9.72 -4.08 -15.99
N VAL A 52 -9.12 -5.22 -16.39
CA VAL A 52 -7.80 -5.65 -15.87
C VAL A 52 -6.73 -4.59 -16.13
N SER A 53 -6.80 -3.91 -17.27
CA SER A 53 -5.86 -2.84 -17.64
C SER A 53 -6.03 -1.60 -16.76
N GLU A 54 -7.26 -1.16 -16.50
CA GLU A 54 -7.53 0.01 -15.64
C GLU A 54 -7.15 -0.26 -14.19
N ALA A 55 -7.57 -1.40 -13.63
CA ALA A 55 -7.21 -1.79 -12.27
C ALA A 55 -5.69 -1.96 -12.09
N SER A 56 -5.00 -2.48 -13.11
CA SER A 56 -3.53 -2.56 -13.14
C SER A 56 -2.89 -1.17 -13.06
N LEU A 57 -3.37 -0.22 -13.86
CA LEU A 57 -2.91 1.17 -13.84
C LEU A 57 -3.17 1.84 -12.49
N MET A 58 -4.41 1.72 -11.97
CA MET A 58 -4.86 2.39 -10.75
C MET A 58 -4.15 1.87 -9.50
N LEU A 59 -3.91 0.56 -9.41
CA LEU A 59 -3.21 -0.04 -8.27
C LEU A 59 -1.69 -0.01 -8.44
N GLY A 60 -1.18 0.16 -9.67
CA GLY A 60 0.23 0.00 -10.00
C GLY A 60 0.70 -1.45 -9.81
N LEU A 61 -0.17 -2.42 -10.12
CA LEU A 61 0.10 -3.85 -10.07
C LEU A 61 0.20 -4.40 -11.49
N GLY A 62 0.92 -5.50 -11.70
CA GLY A 62 0.98 -6.15 -13.02
C GLY A 62 -0.39 -6.73 -13.42
N ARG A 63 -0.74 -6.65 -14.71
CA ARG A 63 -2.02 -7.16 -15.24
C ARG A 63 -2.28 -8.62 -14.86
N GLY A 64 -1.26 -9.48 -14.89
CA GLY A 64 -1.38 -10.89 -14.48
C GLY A 64 -1.65 -11.09 -12.98
N THR A 65 -1.24 -10.15 -12.12
CA THR A 65 -1.62 -10.16 -10.69
C THR A 65 -3.08 -9.77 -10.52
N VAL A 66 -3.52 -8.72 -11.22
CA VAL A 66 -4.92 -8.25 -11.18
C VAL A 66 -5.88 -9.31 -11.74
N ALA A 67 -5.55 -9.94 -12.87
CA ALA A 67 -6.34 -11.02 -13.44
C ALA A 67 -6.49 -12.19 -12.46
N ARG A 68 -5.40 -12.61 -11.82
CA ARG A 68 -5.43 -13.66 -10.78
C ARG A 68 -6.31 -13.26 -9.60
N LEU A 69 -6.17 -12.04 -9.07
CA LEU A 69 -7.01 -11.52 -7.99
C LEU A 69 -8.50 -11.56 -8.36
N ARG A 70 -8.85 -11.19 -9.61
CA ARG A 70 -10.23 -11.23 -10.11
C ARG A 70 -10.81 -12.65 -10.06
N HIS A 71 -9.98 -13.65 -10.35
CA HIS A 71 -10.33 -15.08 -10.27
C HIS A 71 -10.20 -15.67 -8.86
N GLY A 72 -10.03 -14.86 -7.82
CA GLY A 72 -10.03 -15.31 -6.43
C GLY A 72 -8.68 -15.81 -5.90
N TYR A 73 -7.60 -15.64 -6.66
CA TYR A 73 -6.25 -15.93 -6.16
C TYR A 73 -5.86 -14.97 -5.03
N TRP A 74 -5.31 -15.53 -3.95
CA TRP A 74 -4.68 -14.77 -2.88
C TRP A 74 -3.31 -15.36 -2.57
N PRO A 75 -2.21 -14.58 -2.66
CA PRO A 75 -0.87 -15.09 -2.41
C PRO A 75 -0.60 -15.30 -0.91
N THR A 76 0.31 -16.22 -0.60
CA THR A 76 0.82 -16.45 0.76
C THR A 76 1.50 -15.20 1.35
N ASP A 77 2.18 -14.39 0.53
CA ASP A 77 2.64 -13.05 0.91
C ASP A 77 1.83 -11.97 0.16
N PRO A 78 0.78 -11.39 0.79
CA PRO A 78 -0.07 -10.39 0.16
C PRO A 78 0.42 -8.95 0.34
N ARG A 79 1.54 -8.71 1.04
CA ARG A 79 1.96 -7.36 1.47
C ARG A 79 2.08 -6.36 0.32
N LYS A 80 2.51 -6.81 -0.87
CA LYS A 80 2.60 -5.96 -2.07
C LYS A 80 1.21 -5.47 -2.52
N ILE A 81 0.23 -6.36 -2.50
CA ILE A 81 -1.15 -6.07 -2.90
C ILE A 81 -1.80 -5.15 -1.86
N GLU A 82 -1.59 -5.42 -0.57
CA GLU A 82 -2.11 -4.57 0.50
C GLU A 82 -1.53 -3.15 0.48
N ARG A 83 -0.22 -3.01 0.24
CA ARG A 83 0.42 -1.69 0.09
C ARG A 83 -0.13 -0.95 -1.11
N ALA A 84 -0.34 -1.63 -2.23
CA ALA A 84 -0.93 -1.05 -3.43
C ALA A 84 -2.38 -0.58 -3.17
N TRP A 85 -3.19 -1.43 -2.53
CA TRP A 85 -4.57 -1.11 -2.18
C TRP A 85 -4.68 0.04 -1.18
N SER A 86 -3.88 0.00 -0.11
CA SER A 86 -3.82 1.07 0.89
C SER A 86 -3.37 2.39 0.28
N ARG A 87 -2.40 2.36 -0.65
CA ARG A 87 -1.98 3.53 -1.40
C ARG A 87 -3.12 4.09 -2.25
N TYR A 88 -3.83 3.24 -2.99
CA TYR A 88 -4.96 3.66 -3.80
C TYR A 88 -6.05 4.34 -2.94
N LYS A 89 -6.44 3.71 -1.83
CA LYS A 89 -7.41 4.28 -0.89
C LYS A 89 -6.93 5.61 -0.31
N ALA A 90 -5.67 5.71 0.10
CA ALA A 90 -5.10 6.95 0.62
C ALA A 90 -5.03 8.07 -0.43
N GLN A 91 -4.87 7.75 -1.73
CA GLN A 91 -4.90 8.76 -2.81
C GLN A 91 -6.31 9.27 -3.10
N ARG A 92 -7.33 8.41 -2.94
CA ARG A 92 -8.72 8.67 -3.36
C ARG A 92 -9.68 9.03 -2.23
N GLY A 93 -9.36 8.73 -0.97
CA GLY A 93 -10.21 9.06 0.17
C GLY A 93 -10.26 10.57 0.38
N VAL A 94 -11.40 11.20 0.09
CA VAL A 94 -11.65 12.63 0.33
C VAL A 94 -12.24 12.78 1.73
N MET A 95 -11.55 13.50 2.62
CA MET A 95 -11.95 13.93 3.99
C MET A 95 -12.53 12.92 5.00
N ALA A 96 -12.79 11.66 4.67
CA ALA A 96 -13.43 10.71 5.59
C ALA A 96 -12.48 10.04 6.61
N SER A 97 -11.17 10.12 6.43
CA SER A 97 -10.21 9.43 7.29
C SER A 97 -8.93 10.24 7.53
N TRP A 98 -8.57 10.40 8.81
CA TRP A 98 -7.28 10.93 9.24
C TRP A 98 -6.25 9.81 9.37
N PHE A 99 -5.02 10.09 8.97
CA PHE A 99 -3.91 9.14 9.01
C PHE A 99 -2.75 9.71 9.82
N LEU A 100 -2.26 8.96 10.80
CA LEU A 100 -1.05 9.35 11.52
C LEU A 100 0.18 9.20 10.64
N ARG A 101 0.99 10.26 10.55
CA ARG A 101 2.24 10.28 9.80
C ARG A 101 3.34 10.99 10.58
N ARG A 102 4.56 10.46 10.47
CA ARG A 102 5.75 11.07 11.06
C ARG A 102 6.30 12.15 10.15
N VAL A 103 6.78 13.23 10.75
CA VAL A 103 7.57 14.27 10.07
C VAL A 103 9.03 13.82 10.01
N TYR A 104 9.54 13.69 8.79
CA TYR A 104 10.93 13.37 8.48
C TYR A 104 11.79 14.64 8.42
N PRO A 105 13.13 14.51 8.49
CA PRO A 105 14.05 15.63 8.31
C PRO A 105 13.72 16.47 7.07
N GLY A 106 13.87 17.78 7.19
CA GLY A 106 13.46 18.74 6.14
C GLY A 106 11.96 19.07 6.15
N GLY A 107 11.22 18.68 7.20
CA GLY A 107 9.79 18.99 7.31
C GLY A 107 8.93 18.20 6.34
N ILE A 108 9.27 16.94 6.09
CA ILE A 108 8.64 16.10 5.06
C ILE A 108 7.68 15.11 5.69
N VAL A 109 6.48 15.00 5.13
CA VAL A 109 5.49 13.96 5.46
C VAL A 109 5.28 13.08 4.24
N ARG A 110 5.41 11.75 4.41
CA ARG A 110 5.12 10.78 3.33
C ARG A 110 3.69 10.30 3.43
N HIS A 111 2.90 10.57 2.40
CA HIS A 111 1.50 10.13 2.33
C HIS A 111 1.16 9.60 0.94
N ALA A 112 0.58 8.40 0.91
CA ALA A 112 0.12 7.73 -0.32
C ALA A 112 1.19 7.63 -1.43
N GLY A 113 2.44 7.38 -1.03
CA GLY A 113 3.60 7.26 -1.94
C GLY A 113 4.18 8.59 -2.43
N ARG A 114 3.68 9.73 -1.94
CA ARG A 114 4.16 11.08 -2.28
C ARG A 114 4.77 11.77 -1.07
N ALA A 115 5.71 12.68 -1.32
CA ALA A 115 6.30 13.54 -0.30
C ALA A 115 5.55 14.88 -0.26
N TRP A 116 5.21 15.31 0.95
CA TRP A 116 4.48 16.54 1.23
C TRP A 116 5.26 17.36 2.23
N GLY A 117 5.17 18.68 2.14
CA GLY A 117 5.94 19.59 2.99
C GLY A 117 5.27 20.94 3.13
N GLY A 118 5.89 21.81 3.90
CA GLY A 118 5.47 23.18 4.16
C GLY A 118 6.43 23.82 5.17
N MET A 119 6.65 25.14 5.08
CA MET A 119 7.59 25.86 5.95
C MET A 119 7.46 25.53 7.45
N PRO A 120 6.25 25.45 8.07
CA PRO A 120 6.14 25.22 9.50
C PRO A 120 6.47 23.78 9.96
N LEU A 121 6.73 22.83 9.04
CA LEU A 121 7.02 21.44 9.41
C LEU A 121 8.48 21.18 9.78
N ALA A 122 9.42 22.02 9.35
CA ALA A 122 10.85 21.78 9.60
C ALA A 122 11.17 21.70 11.11
N GLY A 123 10.60 22.62 11.90
CA GLY A 123 10.71 22.63 13.37
C GLY A 123 9.96 21.51 14.08
N ARG A 124 9.18 20.70 13.36
CA ARG A 124 8.37 19.58 13.90
C ARG A 124 8.95 18.22 13.54
N THR A 125 10.21 18.17 13.10
CA THR A 125 10.91 16.94 12.73
C THR A 125 10.82 15.91 13.86
N GLY A 126 10.41 14.68 13.52
CA GLY A 126 10.25 13.59 14.47
C GLY A 126 8.85 13.45 15.06
N GLN A 127 8.01 14.50 15.03
CA GLN A 127 6.64 14.47 15.58
C GLN A 127 5.68 13.64 14.71
N LEU A 128 4.60 13.16 15.34
CA LEU A 128 3.45 12.56 14.64
C LEU A 128 2.38 13.63 14.41
N LEU A 129 1.83 13.64 13.19
CA LEU A 129 0.72 14.51 12.79
C LEU A 129 -0.42 13.66 12.27
N ALA A 130 -1.66 14.08 12.53
CA ALA A 130 -2.83 13.56 11.84
C ALA A 130 -2.92 14.21 10.47
N VAL A 131 -3.10 13.43 9.41
CA VAL A 131 -3.08 13.92 8.03
C VAL A 131 -4.32 13.45 7.28
N ALA A 132 -5.01 14.36 6.60
CA ALA A 132 -6.19 14.07 5.80
C ALA A 132 -6.09 14.69 4.39
N ARG A 133 -6.77 14.09 3.43
CA ARG A 133 -6.87 14.62 2.06
C ARG A 133 -8.00 15.64 2.00
N GLU A 134 -7.73 16.77 1.37
CA GLU A 134 -8.72 17.80 1.13
C GLU A 134 -9.43 17.57 -0.22
N ALA A 135 -10.65 18.09 -0.38
CA ALA A 135 -11.47 17.92 -1.58
C ALA A 135 -10.80 18.38 -2.90
N GLY A 136 -9.80 19.27 -2.82
CA GLY A 136 -8.99 19.72 -3.96
C GLY A 136 -7.78 18.83 -4.31
N GLY A 137 -7.65 17.64 -3.71
CA GLY A 137 -6.48 16.76 -3.91
C GLY A 137 -5.23 17.21 -3.16
N GLY A 138 -5.33 18.28 -2.36
CA GLY A 138 -4.34 18.70 -1.38
C GLY A 138 -4.30 17.77 -0.16
N LEU A 139 -3.43 18.10 0.78
CA LEU A 139 -3.24 17.36 2.01
C LEU A 139 -3.18 18.35 3.17
N VAL A 140 -3.93 18.11 4.24
CA VAL A 140 -3.89 18.93 5.46
C VAL A 140 -3.31 18.08 6.59
N ALA A 141 -2.41 18.66 7.36
CA ALA A 141 -1.93 18.11 8.62
C ALA A 141 -2.60 18.80 9.79
N GLN A 142 -2.81 18.08 10.88
CA GLN A 142 -3.27 18.59 12.15
C GLN A 142 -2.30 18.12 13.24
N THR A 143 -1.85 19.05 14.09
CA THR A 143 -1.03 18.73 15.26
C THR A 143 -1.86 17.97 16.28
N LEU A 144 -1.19 17.07 17.03
CA LEU A 144 -1.84 16.30 18.08
C LEU A 144 -1.82 17.04 19.44
N GLU A 145 -0.86 17.95 19.61
CA GLU A 145 -0.78 18.83 20.78
C GLU A 145 -1.89 19.88 20.75
N LEU A 146 -2.34 20.29 21.94
CA LEU A 146 -3.32 21.36 22.11
C LEU A 146 -2.63 22.72 22.29
N PRO A 147 -3.13 23.80 21.65
CA PRO A 147 -4.24 23.81 20.72
C PRO A 147 -3.87 23.16 19.37
N ALA A 148 -4.81 22.41 18.80
CA ALA A 148 -4.56 21.70 17.54
C ALA A 148 -4.52 22.67 16.36
N GLU A 149 -3.39 22.74 15.68
CA GLU A 149 -3.16 23.58 14.52
C GLU A 149 -3.33 22.79 13.23
N ARG A 150 -4.03 23.36 12.25
CA ARG A 150 -4.18 22.78 10.90
C ARG A 150 -3.25 23.48 9.92
N LEU A 151 -2.48 22.69 9.20
CA LEU A 151 -1.43 23.14 8.29
C LEU A 151 -1.69 22.54 6.90
N PRO A 152 -1.97 23.36 5.87
CA PRO A 152 -2.02 22.86 4.50
C PRO A 152 -0.62 22.40 4.08
N LEU A 153 -0.55 21.25 3.43
CA LEU A 153 0.68 20.65 2.92
C LEU A 153 0.73 20.74 1.40
N LEU A 154 1.89 21.15 0.91
CA LEU A 154 2.18 21.23 -0.51
C LEU A 154 2.91 19.97 -0.94
N LEU A 155 2.62 19.51 -2.16
CA LEU A 155 3.35 18.42 -2.76
C LEU A 155 4.79 18.87 -2.98
N VAL A 156 5.75 18.13 -2.42
CA VAL A 156 7.16 18.38 -2.71
C VAL A 156 7.42 17.77 -4.07
N GLN A 157 7.64 18.64 -5.06
CA GLN A 157 8.13 18.18 -6.35
C GLN A 157 9.48 17.51 -6.10
N SER A 158 9.55 16.22 -6.40
CA SER A 158 10.84 15.53 -6.47
C SER A 158 11.60 16.19 -7.61
N GLY A 159 12.52 17.09 -7.27
CA GLY A 159 13.40 17.72 -8.23
C GLY A 159 14.09 16.63 -9.03
N GLY A 160 13.72 16.50 -10.30
CA GLY A 160 14.52 15.78 -11.26
C GLY A 160 15.81 16.56 -11.41
N ALA A 161 16.89 16.03 -10.83
CA ALA A 161 18.21 16.34 -11.37
C ALA A 161 18.22 15.74 -12.78
N ALA A 162 18.23 16.63 -13.77
CA ALA A 162 18.59 16.32 -15.15
C ALA A 162 20.04 15.83 -15.22
#